data_AF-A0A520GTC9-F1
#
_entry.id   AF-A0A520GTC9-F1
#
_cell.length_a   1.000
_cell.length_b   1.000
_cell.length_c   1.000
_cell.angle_alpha   90.00
_cell.angle_beta   90.00
_cell.angle_gamma   90.00
#
_symmetry.space_group_name_H-M   'P 1'
#
loop_
_entity.id
_entity.type
_entity.pdbx_description
1 polymer ?
#
loop_
_entity_poly.entity_id
_entity_poly.type
_entity_poly.pdbx_seq_one_letter_code
_entity_poly.pdbx_strand_id
1 'polypeptide(L)'
;MAEPVRPKIFTIPAHRAFADALAAGLIRQFGPDAKGDDLGLARGLVLLPNNRAKRALTEAFVRASDNGLLLPRMVAIGDPALDEGVGAALDPADSAEPIPPAVEPLERRMILARLIGEERQRGGQPIDAAEAVRLAGDLARTLDQ
;
A
#
# COMPACT_ATOMS: atom_id res chain seq x y z
N MET A 1 -22.94 8.55 4.09
CA MET A 1 -22.16 8.50 5.34
C MET A 1 -22.04 7.04 5.72
N ALA A 2 -20.81 6.52 5.91
CA ALA A 2 -20.60 5.12 6.26
C ALA A 2 -21.08 4.84 7.70
N GLU A 3 -21.82 3.76 7.89
CA GLU A 3 -22.35 3.33 9.19
C GLU A 3 -21.18 2.95 10.14
N PRO A 4 -21.23 3.28 11.45
CA PRO A 4 -20.12 3.01 12.35
C PRO A 4 -19.91 1.50 12.55
N VAL A 5 -18.85 0.96 11.95
CA VAL A 5 -18.43 -0.42 12.14
C VAL A 5 -17.85 -0.58 13.55
N ARG A 6 -18.49 -1.40 14.39
CA ARG A 6 -17.93 -1.75 15.71
C ARG A 6 -16.73 -2.70 15.54
N PRO A 7 -15.59 -2.43 16.18
CA PRO A 7 -14.43 -3.31 16.08
C PRO A 7 -14.73 -4.66 16.74
N LYS A 8 -14.27 -5.75 16.10
CA LYS A 8 -14.27 -7.08 16.71
C LYS A 8 -13.05 -7.20 17.62
N ILE A 9 -13.27 -7.23 18.93
CA ILE A 9 -12.20 -7.28 19.93
C ILE A 9 -11.93 -8.74 20.30
N PHE A 10 -10.65 -9.12 20.26
CA PHE A 10 -10.16 -10.44 20.64
C PHE A 10 -9.12 -10.33 21.75
N THR A 11 -8.88 -11.40 22.49
CA THR A 11 -7.88 -11.44 23.57
C THR A 11 -7.11 -12.74 23.53
N ILE A 12 -5.79 -12.65 23.71
CA ILE A 12 -4.90 -13.80 23.91
C ILE A 12 -4.43 -13.76 25.37
N PRO A 13 -4.60 -14.83 26.16
CA PRO A 13 -4.12 -14.86 27.53
C PRO A 13 -2.61 -14.61 27.64
N ALA A 14 -2.18 -13.83 28.64
CA ALA A 14 -0.79 -13.39 28.80
C ALA A 14 0.24 -14.52 28.98
N HIS A 15 -0.20 -15.72 29.41
CA HIS A 15 0.68 -16.88 29.58
C HIS A 15 0.95 -17.64 28.26
N ARG A 16 0.23 -17.31 27.18
CA ARG A 16 0.48 -17.92 25.87
C ARG A 16 1.51 -17.12 25.09
N ALA A 17 2.31 -17.81 24.31
CA ALA A 17 3.15 -17.16 23.30
C ALA A 17 2.25 -16.44 22.30
N PHE A 18 2.23 -15.11 22.38
CA PHE A 18 1.25 -14.28 21.67
C PHE A 18 1.31 -14.47 20.16
N ALA A 19 2.52 -14.47 19.59
CA ALA A 19 2.72 -14.61 18.15
C ALA A 19 2.22 -15.97 17.63
N ASP A 20 2.56 -17.06 18.32
CA ASP A 20 2.12 -18.42 17.94
C ASP A 20 0.60 -18.58 18.08
N ALA A 21 0.03 -18.06 19.17
CA ALA A 21 -1.42 -18.09 19.39
C ALA A 21 -2.18 -17.27 18.34
N LEU A 22 -1.64 -16.11 17.94
CA LEU A 22 -2.21 -15.27 16.88
C LEU A 22 -2.11 -15.96 15.51
N ALA A 23 -0.93 -16.47 15.14
CA ALA A 23 -0.73 -17.17 13.87
C ALA A 23 -1.69 -18.36 13.73
N ALA A 24 -1.77 -19.23 14.75
CA ALA A 24 -2.69 -20.37 14.76
C ALA A 24 -4.17 -19.93 14.69
N GLY A 25 -4.52 -18.80 15.32
CA GLY A 25 -5.84 -18.21 15.22
C GLY A 25 -6.20 -17.75 13.81
N LEU A 26 -5.27 -17.05 13.15
CA LEU A 26 -5.44 -16.53 11.80
C LEU A 26 -5.49 -17.65 10.76
N ILE A 27 -4.62 -18.66 10.87
CA ILE A 27 -4.65 -19.85 9.99
C ILE A 27 -5.99 -20.58 10.14
N ARG A 28 -6.47 -20.82 11.36
CA ARG A 28 -7.76 -21.49 11.57
C ARG A 28 -8.93 -20.72 10.96
N GLN A 29 -8.85 -19.39 10.93
CA GLN A 29 -9.97 -18.55 10.50
C GLN A 29 -9.93 -18.21 9.00
N PHE A 30 -8.75 -18.12 8.40
CA PHE A 30 -8.53 -17.62 7.05
C PHE A 30 -7.55 -18.46 6.21
N GLY A 31 -6.91 -19.45 6.80
CA GLY A 31 -5.99 -20.33 6.10
C GLY A 31 -6.70 -21.27 5.11
N PRO A 32 -5.92 -22.12 4.42
CA PRO A 32 -6.46 -23.15 3.55
C PRO A 32 -7.55 -23.95 4.27
N ASP A 33 -8.61 -24.32 3.56
CA ASP A 33 -9.76 -25.09 4.08
C ASP A 33 -10.73 -24.37 5.04
N ALA A 34 -10.42 -23.15 5.53
CA ALA A 34 -11.28 -22.50 6.52
C ALA A 34 -12.68 -22.15 5.99
N LYS A 35 -12.81 -21.81 4.69
CA LYS A 35 -14.07 -21.40 4.04
C LYS A 35 -14.15 -21.74 2.53
N GLY A 36 -13.41 -22.74 2.06
CA GLY A 36 -13.29 -23.04 0.62
C GLY A 36 -12.52 -21.97 -0.16
N ASP A 37 -11.63 -21.26 0.53
CA ASP A 37 -10.84 -20.15 -0.01
C ASP A 37 -9.38 -20.29 0.43
N ASP A 38 -8.58 -20.89 -0.42
CA ASP A 38 -7.18 -21.22 -0.12
C ASP A 38 -6.28 -19.97 -0.01
N LEU A 39 -6.78 -18.82 -0.48
CA LEU A 39 -6.06 -17.54 -0.50
C LEU A 39 -6.61 -16.53 0.52
N GLY A 40 -7.54 -16.94 1.39
CA GLY A 40 -8.18 -16.04 2.35
C GLY A 40 -7.19 -15.32 3.25
N LEU A 41 -6.18 -16.05 3.74
CA LEU A 41 -5.14 -15.49 4.60
C LEU A 41 -4.25 -14.51 3.84
N ALA A 42 -3.88 -14.83 2.60
CA ALA A 42 -2.98 -14.02 1.77
C ALA A 42 -3.57 -12.65 1.43
N ARG A 43 -4.91 -12.55 1.34
CA ARG A 43 -5.63 -11.28 1.13
C ARG A 43 -5.73 -10.41 2.39
N GLY A 44 -5.33 -10.93 3.54
CA GLY A 44 -5.37 -10.19 4.80
C GLY A 44 -4.30 -9.11 4.90
N LEU A 45 -4.63 -8.04 5.63
CA LEU A 45 -3.69 -7.03 6.11
C LEU A 45 -3.59 -7.14 7.64
N VAL A 46 -2.37 -7.33 8.14
CA VAL A 46 -2.08 -7.37 9.58
C VAL A 46 -1.24 -6.15 9.96
N LEU A 47 -1.86 -5.29 10.75
CA LEU A 47 -1.23 -4.09 11.30
C LEU A 47 -0.53 -4.43 12.62
N LEU A 48 0.71 -3.99 12.75
CA LEU A 48 1.61 -4.36 13.84
C LEU A 48 2.26 -3.12 14.45
N PRO A 49 2.63 -3.16 15.74
CA PRO A 49 3.18 -1.99 16.41
C PRO A 49 4.59 -1.62 15.92
N ASN A 50 5.41 -2.59 15.51
CA ASN A 50 6.79 -2.37 15.07
C ASN A 50 7.33 -3.56 14.26
N ASN A 51 8.52 -3.40 13.69
CA ASN A 51 9.21 -4.44 12.93
C ASN A 51 9.56 -5.68 13.76
N ARG A 52 9.76 -5.55 15.08
CA ARG A 52 9.99 -6.71 15.96
C ARG A 52 8.76 -7.60 16.02
N ALA A 53 7.55 -7.02 16.13
CA ALA A 53 6.29 -7.76 16.11
C ALA A 53 6.07 -8.45 14.75
N LYS A 54 6.42 -7.77 13.64
CA LYS A 54 6.39 -8.37 12.29
C LYS A 54 7.26 -9.60 12.19
N ARG A 55 8.53 -9.52 12.59
CA ARG A 55 9.45 -10.68 12.58
C ARG A 55 8.92 -11.83 13.44
N ALA A 56 8.50 -11.54 14.68
CA ALA A 56 7.97 -12.56 15.59
C ALA A 56 6.73 -13.27 15.02
N LEU A 57 5.82 -12.53 14.38
CA LEU A 57 4.64 -13.11 13.76
C LEU A 57 4.98 -13.91 12.49
N THR A 58 5.90 -13.43 11.65
CA THR A 58 6.41 -14.17 10.50
C THR A 58 6.98 -15.52 10.93
N GLU A 59 7.86 -15.55 11.94
CA GLU A 59 8.44 -16.78 12.45
C GLU A 59 7.39 -17.73 13.02
N ALA A 60 6.36 -17.19 13.70
CA ALA A 60 5.25 -17.99 14.19
C ALA A 60 4.43 -18.62 13.05
N PHE A 61 4.19 -17.90 11.96
CA PHE A 61 3.56 -18.47 10.77
C PHE A 61 4.41 -19.57 10.15
N VAL A 62 5.73 -19.39 10.04
CA VAL A 62 6.65 -20.40 9.51
C VAL A 62 6.64 -21.67 10.37
N ARG A 63 6.65 -21.54 11.69
CA ARG A 63 6.51 -22.69 12.61
C ARG A 63 5.17 -23.40 12.49
N ALA A 64 4.11 -22.66 12.20
CA ALA A 64 2.76 -23.19 12.08
C ALA A 64 2.43 -23.71 10.68
N SER A 65 3.26 -23.45 9.67
CA SER A 65 3.05 -23.89 8.29
C SER A 65 3.71 -25.25 8.05
N ASP A 66 2.91 -26.29 7.81
CA ASP A 66 3.42 -27.63 7.51
C ASP A 66 3.89 -27.76 6.04
N ASN A 67 3.10 -27.25 5.07
CA ASN A 67 3.35 -27.40 3.62
C ASN A 67 3.57 -26.07 2.89
N GLY A 68 3.99 -25.03 3.62
CA GLY A 68 4.09 -23.66 3.12
C GLY A 68 2.77 -22.91 3.20
N LEU A 69 2.85 -21.58 3.35
CA LEU A 69 1.69 -20.72 3.59
C LEU A 69 1.89 -19.38 2.90
N LEU A 70 0.88 -18.93 2.16
CA LEU A 70 0.86 -17.56 1.64
C LEU A 70 0.46 -16.62 2.79
N LEU A 71 1.40 -15.76 3.16
CA LEU A 71 1.28 -14.88 4.32
C LEU A 71 0.43 -13.64 3.99
N PRO A 72 -0.29 -13.08 4.98
CA PRO A 72 -0.94 -11.79 4.82
C PRO A 72 0.11 -10.68 4.62
N ARG A 73 -0.32 -9.56 4.05
CA ARG A 73 0.49 -8.33 4.08
C ARG A 73 0.65 -7.88 5.53
N MET A 74 1.89 -7.62 5.97
CA MET A 74 2.21 -7.22 7.34
C MET A 74 2.87 -5.85 7.37
N VAL A 75 2.26 -4.91 8.08
CA VAL A 75 2.66 -3.50 8.13
C VAL A 75 2.94 -3.08 9.57
N ALA A 76 4.12 -2.51 9.81
CA ALA A 76 4.49 -1.95 11.11
C ALA A 76 4.18 -0.44 11.16
N ILE A 77 3.31 0.00 12.07
CA ILE A 77 2.81 1.39 12.14
C ILE A 77 3.70 2.32 12.99
N GLY A 78 4.52 1.79 13.90
CA GLY A 78 5.32 2.60 14.83
C GLY A 78 6.79 2.81 14.46
N ASP A 79 7.22 2.49 13.23
CA ASP A 79 8.65 2.51 12.88
C ASP A 79 9.03 3.75 12.05
N PRO A 80 9.94 4.64 12.43
CA PRO A 80 10.26 5.85 11.67
C PRO A 80 10.67 5.63 10.19
N ALA A 81 11.02 4.41 9.75
CA ALA A 81 11.17 4.03 8.34
C ALA A 81 9.83 3.74 7.60
N LEU A 82 8.70 4.22 8.14
CA LEU A 82 7.32 4.02 7.67
C LEU A 82 7.03 4.40 6.22
N ASP A 83 7.83 5.30 5.65
CA ASP A 83 7.41 6.10 4.49
C ASP A 83 7.12 5.27 3.23
N GLU A 84 7.89 4.21 2.98
CA GLU A 84 7.73 3.40 1.76
C GLU A 84 6.75 2.21 1.94
N GLY A 85 6.72 1.59 3.12
CA GLY A 85 5.97 0.35 3.36
C GLY A 85 4.49 0.56 3.71
N VAL A 86 4.14 1.69 4.32
CA VAL A 86 2.75 2.04 4.64
C VAL A 86 2.04 2.62 3.44
N GLY A 87 2.73 3.45 2.65
CA GLY A 87 2.22 4.02 1.41
C GLY A 87 1.70 2.93 0.47
N ALA A 88 2.49 1.89 0.21
CA ALA A 88 2.08 0.78 -0.67
C ALA A 88 0.99 -0.14 -0.09
N ALA A 89 0.84 -0.21 1.23
CA ALA A 89 -0.13 -1.11 1.88
C ALA A 89 -1.48 -0.44 2.17
N LEU A 90 -1.50 0.89 2.21
CA LEU A 90 -2.69 1.73 2.28
C LEU A 90 -2.95 2.45 0.94
N ASP A 91 -2.21 2.07 -0.11
CA ASP A 91 -2.34 2.66 -1.43
C ASP A 91 -3.78 2.40 -1.93
N PRO A 92 -4.55 3.45 -2.27
CA PRO A 92 -5.84 3.28 -2.94
C PRO A 92 -5.73 2.63 -4.32
N ALA A 93 -4.55 2.20 -4.78
CA ALA A 93 -4.43 1.27 -5.91
C ALA A 93 -5.25 -0.03 -5.74
N ASP A 94 -5.52 -0.47 -4.51
CA ASP A 94 -6.45 -1.58 -4.21
C ASP A 94 -7.91 -1.10 -3.98
N SER A 95 -8.21 0.19 -4.16
CA SER A 95 -9.57 0.68 -4.12
C SER A 95 -10.37 0.08 -5.28
N ALA A 96 -11.62 -0.32 -5.01
CA ALA A 96 -12.50 -0.85 -6.04
C ALA A 96 -12.90 0.20 -7.10
N GLU A 97 -12.45 1.45 -6.95
CA GLU A 97 -12.70 2.49 -7.92
C GLU A 97 -11.78 2.25 -9.14
N PRO A 98 -12.36 2.21 -10.35
CA PRO A 98 -11.57 2.02 -11.55
C PRO A 98 -10.57 3.17 -11.69
N ILE A 99 -9.31 2.82 -11.96
CA ILE A 99 -8.27 3.78 -12.29
C ILE A 99 -8.79 4.67 -13.43
N PRO A 100 -8.79 6.01 -13.28
CA PRO A 100 -9.19 6.91 -14.35
C PRO A 100 -8.39 6.65 -15.63
N PRO A 101 -8.99 6.81 -16.81
CA PRO A 101 -8.25 6.65 -18.05
C PRO A 101 -7.06 7.61 -18.10
N ALA A 102 -5.98 7.19 -18.74
CA ALA A 102 -4.81 8.03 -18.94
C ALA A 102 -5.19 9.30 -19.72
N VAL A 103 -4.60 10.43 -19.34
CA VAL A 103 -4.73 11.67 -20.11
C VAL A 103 -4.02 11.49 -21.45
N GLU A 104 -4.68 11.88 -22.54
CA GLU A 104 -4.11 11.76 -23.89
C GLU A 104 -2.74 12.45 -23.98
N PRO A 105 -1.73 11.87 -24.67
CA PRO A 105 -0.35 12.36 -24.62
C PRO A 105 -0.20 13.84 -25.01
N LEU A 106 -0.98 14.30 -25.99
CA LEU A 106 -0.97 15.70 -26.42
C LEU A 106 -1.59 16.62 -25.37
N GLU A 107 -2.73 16.23 -24.80
CA GLU A 107 -3.40 16.98 -23.75
C GLU A 107 -2.51 17.09 -22.51
N ARG A 108 -1.92 15.97 -22.06
CA ARG A 108 -0.94 15.91 -20.98
C ARG A 108 0.21 16.88 -21.23
N ARG A 109 0.77 16.88 -22.44
CA ARG A 109 1.88 17.78 -22.81
C ARG A 109 1.49 19.26 -22.77
N MET A 110 0.28 19.62 -23.21
CA MET A 110 -0.19 21.01 -23.19
C MET A 110 -0.53 21.49 -21.77
N ILE A 111 -1.10 20.63 -20.93
CA ILE A 111 -1.30 20.91 -19.51
C ILE A 111 0.04 21.16 -18.82
N LEU A 112 1.03 20.28 -19.03
CA LEU A 112 2.37 20.45 -18.47
C LEU A 112 3.05 21.72 -18.99
N ALA A 113 2.91 22.06 -20.28
CA ALA A 113 3.48 23.28 -20.83
C ALA A 113 2.90 24.54 -20.16
N ARG A 114 1.57 24.57 -19.94
CA ARG A 114 0.93 25.65 -19.19
C ARG A 114 1.50 25.77 -17.77
N LEU A 115 1.56 24.66 -17.04
CA LEU A 115 2.06 24.62 -15.66
C LEU A 115 3.53 25.10 -15.58
N ILE A 116 4.38 24.63 -16.49
CA ILE A 116 5.79 25.06 -16.55
C ILE A 116 5.88 26.56 -16.83
N GLY A 117 5.08 27.08 -17.75
CA GLY A 117 5.03 28.53 -18.05
C GLY A 117 4.62 29.35 -16.82
N GLU A 118 3.57 28.93 -16.11
CA GLU A 118 3.09 29.57 -14.87
C GLU A 118 4.17 29.56 -13.77
N GLU A 119 4.83 28.42 -13.55
CA GLU A 119 5.90 28.31 -12.55
C GLU A 119 7.14 29.13 -12.90
N ARG A 120 7.53 29.14 -14.18
CA ARG A 120 8.64 29.97 -14.68
C ARG A 120 8.37 31.46 -14.54
N GLN A 121 7.13 31.89 -14.80
CA GLN A 121 6.69 33.27 -14.56
C GLN A 121 6.74 33.62 -13.06
N ARG A 122 6.24 32.74 -12.19
CA ARG A 122 6.31 32.93 -10.72
C ARG A 122 7.76 33.03 -10.21
N GLY A 123 8.67 32.27 -10.80
CA GLY A 123 10.10 32.30 -10.52
C GLY A 123 10.88 33.47 -11.16
N GLY A 124 10.21 34.39 -11.85
CA GLY A 124 10.85 35.55 -12.49
C GLY A 124 11.69 35.21 -13.72
N GLN A 125 11.52 34.02 -14.30
CA GLN A 125 12.23 33.55 -15.49
C GLN A 125 11.22 33.15 -16.57
N PRO A 126 10.41 34.08 -17.10
CA PRO A 126 9.40 33.75 -18.08
C PRO A 126 10.04 33.11 -19.32
N ILE A 127 9.39 32.08 -19.84
CA ILE A 127 9.77 31.39 -21.07
C ILE A 127 8.67 31.55 -22.11
N ASP A 128 9.04 31.39 -23.38
CA ASP A 128 8.05 31.37 -24.45
C ASP A 128 7.29 30.03 -24.50
N ALA A 129 6.22 30.01 -25.31
CA ALA A 129 5.37 28.83 -25.44
C ALA A 129 6.09 27.64 -26.10
N ALA A 130 7.04 27.90 -27.00
CA ALA A 130 7.77 26.83 -27.69
C ALA A 130 8.68 26.08 -26.71
N GLU A 131 9.39 26.82 -25.86
CA GLU A 131 10.25 26.28 -24.82
C GLU A 131 9.42 25.58 -23.72
N ALA A 132 8.25 26.12 -23.37
CA ALA A 132 7.33 25.46 -22.44
C ALA A 132 6.86 24.09 -22.96
N VAL A 133 6.51 23.98 -24.25
CA VAL A 133 6.12 22.70 -24.89
C VAL A 133 7.31 21.74 -25.03
N ARG A 134 8.53 22.25 -25.22
CA ARG A 134 9.76 21.45 -25.23
C ARG A 134 10.02 20.85 -23.85
N LEU A 135 10.06 21.67 -22.81
CA LEU A 135 10.27 21.24 -21.42
C LEU A 135 9.17 20.31 -20.92
N ALA A 136 7.91 20.54 -21.30
CA ALA A 136 6.80 19.64 -21.00
C ALA A 136 7.03 18.23 -21.56
N GLY A 137 7.60 18.13 -22.77
CA GLY A 137 7.97 16.86 -23.37
C GLY A 137 9.10 16.16 -22.61
N ASP A 138 10.10 16.90 -22.15
CA ASP A 138 11.21 16.37 -21.36
C ASP A 138 10.72 15.85 -20.01
N LEU A 139 9.91 16.66 -19.31
CA LEU A 139 9.32 16.30 -18.02
C LEU A 139 8.41 15.08 -18.12
N ALA A 140 7.55 15.01 -19.14
CA ALA A 140 6.69 13.85 -19.36
C ALA A 140 7.51 12.56 -19.51
N ARG A 141 8.62 12.59 -20.27
CA ARG A 141 9.50 11.42 -20.42
C ARG A 141 10.20 11.03 -19.11
N THR A 142 10.55 12.00 -18.26
CA THR A 142 11.13 11.71 -16.94
C THR A 142 10.12 11.09 -15.98
N LEU A 143 8.85 11.52 -16.03
CA LEU A 143 7.79 10.93 -15.19
C LEU A 143 7.39 9.51 -15.63
N ASP A 144 7.58 9.18 -16.90
CA ASP A 144 7.27 7.85 -17.46
C ASP A 144 8.43 6.84 -17.27
N GLN A 145 9.53 7.20 -16.59
CA GLN A 145 10.66 6.31 -16.24
C GLN A 145 10.47 5.67 -14.87
#